data_AF-A0A7R9XQR7-F1
#
_entry.id   AF-A0A7R9XQR7-F1
#
_cell.length_a   1.000
_cell.length_b   1.000
_cell.length_c   1.000
_cell.angle_alpha   90.00
_cell.angle_beta   90.00
_cell.angle_gamma   90.00
#
_symmetry.space_group_name_H-M   'P 1'
#
loop_
_entity.id
_entity.type
_entity.pdbx_description
1 polymer ?
#
loop_
_entity_poly.entity_id
_entity_poly.type
_entity_poly.pdbx_seq_one_letter_code
_entity_poly.pdbx_strand_id
1 'polypeptide(L)'
;AAGLLATLRPRDWALLEHASSRASFASAPSALVRRANGAMVVRMGPTTTLVGPKCAYVFEPATRVAKNIVDTLRTWVGERDAAEGSAGAEARTVKDFPLAALECALEASSRYFEEKIFRLRRLARHCVDDISSDLRGDGKSGIVTGGSLNYNAAQWQKLPPIRRAIKEFEQDAREASEALNAAMTTTNLVPTPMDVVFDEKAAEERNDAVTDVLASHARRLAAVGGLVRELSADLDSARELWELQLDGDRNRTVQMNFRATVFALSAAVAAVPAGLGGMNMPHGLETAPIGVFWSVAGGILIGSTAVWYAFMRRFRKAGELTSARAGELASMQYILGNLDSLDNAFSGVDGSSVTREALRDVMRT
;
A
#
# COMPACT_ATOMS: atom_id res chain seq x y z
N ALA A 1 -7.90 6.23 -44.68
CA ALA A 1 -7.08 5.96 -43.48
C ALA A 1 -5.86 6.89 -43.37
N ALA A 2 -4.97 6.97 -44.36
CA ALA A 2 -3.69 7.71 -44.27
C ALA A 2 -3.77 9.24 -43.99
N GLY A 3 -4.90 9.89 -44.28
CA GLY A 3 -5.02 11.36 -44.15
C GLY A 3 -5.01 11.88 -42.70
N LEU A 4 -5.51 11.14 -41.72
CA LEU A 4 -5.64 11.64 -40.34
C LEU A 4 -4.30 11.57 -39.58
N LEU A 5 -3.51 10.51 -39.83
CA LEU A 5 -2.16 10.37 -39.25
C LEU A 5 -1.15 11.31 -39.91
N ALA A 6 -1.31 11.62 -41.20
CA ALA A 6 -0.43 12.54 -41.94
C ALA A 6 -0.53 14.01 -41.49
N THR A 7 -1.56 14.38 -40.73
CA THR A 7 -1.78 15.75 -40.23
C THR A 7 -1.19 16.00 -38.83
N LEU A 8 -0.63 14.96 -38.19
CA LEU A 8 0.03 15.08 -36.90
C LEU A 8 1.41 15.71 -37.05
N ARG A 9 1.75 16.66 -36.18
CA ARG A 9 3.11 17.21 -36.16
C ARG A 9 4.07 16.19 -35.50
N PRO A 10 5.38 16.22 -35.80
CA PRO A 10 6.35 15.33 -35.16
C PRO A 10 6.32 15.35 -33.62
N ARG A 11 6.01 16.51 -33.02
CA ARG A 11 5.82 16.65 -31.56
C ARG A 11 4.60 15.93 -30.99
N ASP A 12 3.59 15.68 -31.81
CA ASP A 12 2.36 14.99 -31.40
C ASP A 12 2.59 13.47 -31.34
N TRP A 13 3.64 12.96 -31.99
CA TRP A 13 4.01 11.55 -31.96
C TRP A 13 4.43 11.07 -30.57
N ALA A 14 5.07 11.96 -29.78
CA ALA A 14 5.44 11.70 -28.40
C ALA A 14 4.24 11.44 -27.47
N LEU A 15 3.03 11.87 -27.87
CA LEU A 15 1.80 11.61 -27.12
C LEU A 15 1.14 10.29 -27.51
N LEU A 16 1.45 9.79 -28.72
CA LEU A 16 0.90 8.54 -29.27
C LEU A 16 1.77 7.34 -28.91
N GLU A 17 3.08 7.56 -28.82
CA GLU A 17 4.01 6.55 -28.33
C GLU A 17 3.94 6.48 -26.80
N HIS A 18 3.60 5.30 -26.31
CA HIS A 18 4.10 4.85 -25.03
C HIS A 18 5.51 4.37 -25.32
N ALA A 19 6.52 5.15 -24.92
CA ALA A 19 7.91 4.76 -25.07
C ALA A 19 8.04 3.32 -24.54
N SER A 20 8.43 2.44 -25.46
CA SER A 20 8.30 0.99 -25.35
C SER A 20 8.56 0.45 -23.95
N SER A 21 7.82 -0.61 -23.62
CA SER A 21 7.90 -1.57 -22.51
C SER A 21 9.29 -2.02 -21.98
N ARG A 22 10.39 -1.33 -22.27
CA ARG A 22 11.75 -1.60 -21.81
C ARG A 22 12.45 -0.43 -21.12
N ALA A 23 11.93 0.80 -21.15
CA ALA A 23 12.58 1.93 -20.49
C ALA A 23 11.61 2.84 -19.72
N SER A 24 11.57 2.63 -18.41
CA SER A 24 11.69 3.67 -17.38
C SER A 24 10.65 4.82 -17.33
N PHE A 25 9.78 4.72 -16.33
CA PHE A 25 9.38 5.77 -15.36
C PHE A 25 8.74 7.09 -15.80
N ALA A 26 8.53 7.32 -17.10
CA ALA A 26 7.73 8.45 -17.57
C ALA A 26 6.80 7.99 -18.70
N SER A 27 5.74 7.27 -18.36
CA SER A 27 4.57 7.25 -19.25
C SER A 27 4.09 8.69 -19.35
N ALA A 28 3.96 9.22 -20.57
CA ALA A 28 3.41 10.57 -20.74
C ALA A 28 2.05 10.65 -20.04
N PRO A 29 1.74 11.79 -19.40
CA PRO A 29 0.59 11.91 -18.52
C PRO A 29 -0.71 11.64 -19.27
N SER A 30 -1.73 11.22 -18.51
CA SER A 30 -3.07 11.08 -19.08
C SER A 30 -3.54 12.44 -19.62
N ALA A 31 -4.12 12.43 -20.81
CA ALA A 31 -4.47 13.66 -21.52
C ALA A 31 -5.63 13.42 -22.48
N LEU A 32 -6.58 14.35 -22.47
CA LEU A 32 -7.68 14.44 -23.45
C LEU A 32 -7.55 15.79 -24.14
N VAL A 33 -7.06 15.79 -25.38
CA VAL A 33 -6.72 17.03 -26.08
C VAL A 33 -7.21 17.01 -27.51
N ARG A 34 -7.92 18.07 -27.91
CA ARG A 34 -8.25 18.34 -29.31
C ARG A 34 -7.05 18.97 -30.03
N ARG A 35 -6.73 18.46 -31.21
CA ARG A 35 -5.65 18.95 -32.07
C ARG A 35 -6.19 19.86 -33.17
N ALA A 36 -5.32 20.70 -33.72
CA ALA A 36 -5.65 21.71 -34.74
C ALA A 36 -6.21 21.10 -36.04
N ASN A 37 -5.97 19.81 -36.29
CA ASN A 37 -6.52 19.06 -37.41
C ASN A 37 -7.96 18.55 -37.18
N GLY A 38 -8.56 18.89 -36.04
CA GLY A 38 -9.91 18.45 -35.67
C GLY A 38 -9.97 17.04 -35.09
N ALA A 39 -8.85 16.33 -34.92
CA ALA A 39 -8.79 15.04 -34.23
C ALA A 39 -8.62 15.22 -32.71
N MET A 40 -9.09 14.23 -31.95
CA MET A 40 -8.97 14.20 -30.49
C MET A 40 -8.05 13.06 -30.07
N VAL A 41 -7.09 13.35 -29.19
CA VAL A 41 -6.22 12.36 -28.58
C VAL A 41 -6.76 12.05 -27.18
N VAL A 42 -7.10 10.79 -26.95
CA VAL A 42 -7.51 10.23 -25.66
C VAL A 42 -6.38 9.33 -25.18
N ARG A 43 -5.59 9.81 -24.23
CA ARG A 43 -4.54 9.04 -23.57
C ARG A 43 -4.94 8.78 -22.14
N MET A 44 -5.26 7.53 -21.83
CA MET A 44 -5.59 7.10 -20.48
C MET A 44 -5.10 5.67 -20.26
N GLY A 45 -4.40 5.46 -19.14
CA GLY A 45 -3.83 4.16 -18.80
C GLY A 45 -2.86 3.64 -19.87
N PRO A 46 -2.95 2.35 -20.26
CA PRO A 46 -1.95 1.70 -21.10
C PRO A 46 -2.26 1.85 -22.60
N THR A 47 -3.15 2.77 -23.00
CA THR A 47 -3.55 2.92 -24.40
C THR A 47 -3.71 4.38 -24.76
N THR A 48 -3.35 4.70 -25.99
CA THR A 48 -3.67 5.99 -26.61
C THR A 48 -4.64 5.74 -27.76
N THR A 49 -5.74 6.49 -27.79
CA THR A 49 -6.73 6.43 -28.86
C THR A 49 -6.83 7.78 -29.55
N LEU A 50 -6.63 7.82 -30.86
CA LEU A 50 -6.82 8.99 -31.70
C LEU A 50 -8.19 8.90 -32.36
N VAL A 51 -9.13 9.72 -31.91
CA VAL A 51 -10.50 9.80 -32.41
C VAL A 51 -10.59 10.84 -33.51
N GLY A 52 -10.99 10.42 -34.70
CA GLY A 52 -11.33 11.29 -35.82
C GLY A 52 -12.84 11.29 -36.12
N PRO A 53 -13.28 12.06 -37.12
CA PRO A 53 -14.69 12.19 -37.46
C PRO A 53 -15.34 10.93 -38.05
N LYS A 54 -14.54 10.02 -38.67
CA LYS A 54 -15.02 8.78 -39.31
C LYS A 54 -14.26 7.51 -38.90
N CYS A 55 -13.11 7.66 -38.24
CA CYS A 55 -12.28 6.53 -37.84
C CYS A 55 -11.53 6.86 -36.56
N ALA A 56 -11.20 5.82 -35.79
CA ALA A 56 -10.38 5.92 -34.60
C ALA A 56 -9.16 5.00 -34.74
N TYR A 57 -8.00 5.46 -34.29
CA TYR A 57 -6.77 4.68 -34.24
C TYR A 57 -6.42 4.38 -32.79
N VAL A 58 -6.32 3.11 -32.45
CA VAL A 58 -5.88 2.66 -31.12
C VAL A 58 -4.41 2.26 -31.23
N PHE A 59 -3.57 2.89 -30.42
CA PHE A 59 -2.15 2.60 -30.32
C PHE A 59 -1.92 1.54 -29.23
N GLU A 60 -0.81 0.80 -29.34
CA GLU A 60 -0.46 -0.36 -28.52
C GLU A 60 -1.37 -1.60 -28.69
N PRO A 61 -1.39 -2.25 -29.87
CA PRO A 61 -2.24 -3.41 -30.13
C PRO A 61 -1.90 -4.65 -29.28
N ALA A 62 -0.74 -4.65 -28.60
CA ALA A 62 -0.33 -5.72 -27.71
C ALA A 62 -1.18 -5.77 -26.42
N THR A 63 -1.72 -4.64 -25.99
CA THR A 63 -2.43 -4.51 -24.71
C THR A 63 -3.86 -5.08 -24.83
N ARG A 64 -4.32 -5.80 -23.80
CA ARG A 64 -5.70 -6.34 -23.76
C ARG A 64 -6.75 -5.24 -23.87
N VAL A 65 -6.49 -4.09 -23.25
CA VAL A 65 -7.34 -2.89 -23.31
C VAL A 65 -7.53 -2.42 -24.75
N ALA A 66 -6.45 -2.34 -25.54
CA ALA A 66 -6.53 -1.91 -26.94
C ALA A 66 -7.37 -2.87 -27.79
N LYS A 67 -7.21 -4.19 -27.59
CA LYS A 67 -8.03 -5.21 -28.27
C LYS A 67 -9.51 -5.07 -27.92
N ASN A 68 -9.83 -4.90 -26.63
CA ASN A 68 -11.20 -4.70 -26.18
C ASN A 68 -11.83 -3.45 -26.81
N ILE A 69 -11.09 -2.32 -26.90
CA ILE A 69 -11.58 -1.10 -27.56
C ILE A 69 -11.87 -1.35 -29.03
N VAL A 70 -10.95 -2.01 -29.74
CA VAL A 70 -11.12 -2.30 -31.17
C VAL A 70 -12.30 -3.24 -31.41
N ASP A 71 -12.47 -4.26 -30.57
CA ASP A 71 -13.56 -5.23 -30.71
C ASP A 71 -14.92 -4.60 -30.39
N THR A 72 -15.03 -3.79 -29.33
CA THR A 72 -16.29 -3.08 -29.01
C THR A 72 -16.65 -2.02 -30.04
N LEU A 73 -15.66 -1.32 -30.60
CA LEU A 73 -15.93 -0.38 -31.68
C LEU A 73 -16.34 -1.08 -32.97
N ARG A 74 -15.76 -2.24 -33.29
CA ARG A 74 -16.16 -3.04 -34.46
C ARG A 74 -17.58 -3.56 -34.33
N THR A 75 -17.97 -4.06 -33.16
CA THR A 75 -19.34 -4.51 -32.92
C THR A 75 -20.32 -3.34 -33.04
N TRP A 76 -19.99 -2.19 -32.46
CA TRP A 76 -20.83 -0.99 -32.56
C TRP A 76 -20.99 -0.49 -34.00
N VAL A 77 -19.90 -0.45 -34.78
CA VAL A 77 -19.97 -0.08 -36.20
C VAL A 77 -20.81 -1.09 -36.99
N GLY A 78 -20.64 -2.39 -36.74
CA GLY A 78 -21.45 -3.43 -37.40
C GLY A 78 -22.95 -3.34 -37.08
N GLU A 79 -23.30 -3.06 -35.82
CA GLU A 79 -24.69 -2.82 -35.40
C GLU A 79 -25.28 -1.56 -36.04
N ARG A 80 -24.49 -0.49 -36.13
CA ARG A 80 -24.89 0.75 -36.80
C ARG A 80 -25.15 0.54 -38.29
N ASP A 81 -24.21 -0.09 -39.00
CA ASP A 81 -24.33 -0.34 -40.44
C ASP A 81 -25.54 -1.26 -40.75
N ALA A 82 -25.82 -2.24 -39.87
CA ALA A 82 -27.00 -3.09 -39.95
C ALA A 82 -28.31 -2.34 -39.70
N ALA A 83 -28.32 -1.37 -38.76
CA ALA A 83 -29.47 -0.53 -38.47
C ALA A 83 -29.78 0.44 -39.62
N GLU A 84 -28.76 1.08 -40.22
CA GLU A 84 -28.91 1.95 -41.39
C GLU A 84 -29.46 1.21 -42.63
N GLY A 85 -29.19 -0.10 -42.76
CA GLY A 85 -29.70 -0.94 -43.85
C GLY A 85 -31.15 -1.41 -43.72
N SER A 86 -31.79 -1.27 -42.54
CA SER A 86 -33.11 -1.87 -42.24
C SER A 86 -34.23 -0.86 -42.01
N ALA A 87 -33.90 0.39 -41.68
CA ALA A 87 -34.86 1.46 -41.45
C ALA A 87 -34.42 2.73 -42.20
N GLY A 88 -35.23 3.17 -43.18
CA GLY A 88 -35.02 4.46 -43.82
C GLY A 88 -35.01 5.60 -42.79
N ALA A 89 -33.89 6.32 -42.74
CA ALA A 89 -33.70 7.72 -42.31
C ALA A 89 -34.24 8.24 -40.96
N GLU A 90 -35.07 7.52 -40.18
CA GLU A 90 -35.77 8.10 -39.01
C GLU A 90 -35.14 7.77 -37.66
N ALA A 91 -34.15 6.89 -37.58
CA ALA A 91 -33.38 6.68 -36.35
C ALA A 91 -32.05 7.46 -36.41
N ARG A 92 -32.10 8.80 -36.38
CA ARG A 92 -30.94 9.62 -36.01
C ARG A 92 -30.64 9.36 -34.53
N THR A 93 -29.97 8.25 -34.25
CA THR A 93 -29.49 7.93 -32.90
C THR A 93 -28.54 9.05 -32.47
N VAL A 94 -28.80 9.65 -31.31
CA VAL A 94 -28.05 10.74 -30.68
C VAL A 94 -26.54 10.46 -30.52
N LYS A 95 -26.10 9.21 -30.75
CA LYS A 95 -24.72 8.76 -30.54
C LYS A 95 -23.92 8.77 -31.85
N ASP A 96 -23.15 9.83 -32.07
CA ASP A 96 -22.22 9.93 -33.19
C ASP A 96 -21.02 8.98 -33.04
N PHE A 97 -20.38 8.63 -34.17
CA PHE A 97 -19.14 7.84 -34.17
C PHE A 97 -18.05 8.41 -33.23
N PRO A 98 -17.72 9.71 -33.24
CA PRO A 98 -16.68 10.25 -32.36
C PRO A 98 -17.03 10.15 -30.87
N LEU A 99 -18.32 10.26 -30.52
CA LEU A 99 -18.79 10.12 -29.14
C LEU A 99 -18.73 8.65 -28.70
N ALA A 100 -19.17 7.72 -29.55
CA ALA A 100 -19.07 6.29 -29.28
C ALA A 100 -17.60 5.84 -29.14
N ALA A 101 -16.71 6.34 -30.00
CA ALA A 101 -15.27 6.08 -29.90
C ALA A 101 -14.66 6.59 -28.59
N LEU A 102 -15.05 7.77 -28.13
CA LEU A 102 -14.63 8.30 -26.84
C LEU A 102 -15.14 7.42 -25.69
N GLU A 103 -16.42 7.08 -25.68
CA GLU A 103 -17.02 6.28 -24.60
C GLU A 103 -16.40 4.88 -24.53
N CYS A 104 -16.16 4.21 -25.67
CA CYS A 104 -15.47 2.93 -25.70
C CYS A 104 -14.04 3.03 -25.13
N ALA A 105 -13.31 4.10 -25.46
CA ALA A 105 -11.96 4.32 -24.93
C ALA A 105 -11.98 4.59 -23.41
N LEU A 106 -12.93 5.39 -22.93
CA LEU A 106 -13.09 5.71 -21.51
C LEU A 106 -13.55 4.50 -20.70
N GLU A 107 -14.53 3.75 -21.18
CA GLU A 107 -15.04 2.53 -20.52
C GLU A 107 -13.95 1.47 -20.39
N ALA A 108 -13.19 1.21 -21.46
CA ALA A 108 -12.08 0.27 -21.41
C ALA A 108 -10.97 0.74 -20.45
N SER A 109 -10.71 2.05 -20.40
CA SER A 109 -9.74 2.64 -19.48
C SER A 109 -10.21 2.55 -18.02
N SER A 110 -11.46 2.91 -17.72
CA SER A 110 -12.04 2.81 -16.37
C SER A 110 -12.00 1.37 -15.85
N ARG A 111 -12.39 0.38 -16.68
CA ARG A 111 -12.30 -1.04 -16.31
C ARG A 111 -10.87 -1.47 -16.03
N TYR A 112 -9.89 -0.98 -16.79
CA TYR A 112 -8.48 -1.25 -16.52
C TYR A 112 -8.07 -0.74 -15.13
N PHE A 113 -8.46 0.48 -14.76
CA PHE A 113 -8.18 1.04 -13.43
C PHE A 113 -8.84 0.21 -12.32
N GLU A 114 -10.12 -0.14 -12.48
CA GLU A 114 -10.87 -0.99 -11.55
C GLU A 114 -10.20 -2.37 -11.37
N GLU A 115 -9.90 -3.08 -12.46
CA GLU A 115 -9.21 -4.38 -12.36
C GLU A 115 -7.80 -4.26 -11.76
N LYS A 116 -7.06 -3.19 -12.09
CA LYS A 116 -5.69 -2.99 -11.59
C LYS A 116 -5.69 -2.77 -10.08
N ILE A 117 -6.65 -2.02 -9.51
CA ILE A 117 -6.75 -1.87 -8.05
C ILE A 117 -7.10 -3.19 -7.37
N PHE A 118 -8.01 -4.00 -7.92
CA PHE A 118 -8.34 -5.31 -7.35
C PHE A 118 -7.12 -6.25 -7.33
N ARG A 119 -6.33 -6.26 -8.42
CA ARG A 119 -5.09 -7.03 -8.51
C ARG A 119 -4.05 -6.56 -7.48
N LEU A 120 -3.82 -5.24 -7.40
CA LEU A 120 -2.88 -4.67 -6.44
C LEU A 120 -3.31 -4.93 -4.99
N ARG A 121 -4.59 -4.76 -4.68
CA ARG A 121 -5.14 -5.03 -3.34
C ARG A 121 -4.98 -6.50 -2.93
N ARG A 122 -5.17 -7.44 -3.87
CA ARG A 122 -4.96 -8.86 -3.62
C ARG A 122 -3.49 -9.19 -3.37
N LEU A 123 -2.58 -8.62 -4.17
CA LEU A 123 -1.14 -8.81 -4.01
C LEU A 123 -0.62 -8.20 -2.71
N ALA A 124 -1.06 -6.99 -2.39
CA ALA A 124 -0.73 -6.29 -1.16
C ALA A 124 -1.16 -7.08 0.07
N ARG A 125 -2.43 -7.52 0.12
CA ARG A 125 -2.93 -8.37 1.22
C ARG A 125 -2.15 -9.67 1.34
N HIS A 126 -1.92 -10.37 0.24
CA HIS A 126 -1.13 -11.60 0.27
C HIS A 126 0.28 -11.39 0.82
N CYS A 127 0.97 -10.32 0.40
CA CYS A 127 2.31 -10.02 0.94
C CYS A 127 2.26 -9.62 2.41
N VAL A 128 1.23 -8.90 2.85
CA VAL A 128 1.02 -8.55 4.26
C VAL A 128 0.77 -9.79 5.10
N ASP A 129 -0.10 -10.67 4.64
CA ASP A 129 -0.45 -11.91 5.33
C ASP A 129 0.76 -12.85 5.41
N ASP A 130 1.53 -13.00 4.32
CA ASP A 130 2.76 -13.79 4.29
C ASP A 130 3.76 -13.28 5.34
N ILE A 131 4.04 -11.97 5.34
CA ILE A 131 4.97 -11.33 6.30
C ILE A 131 4.47 -11.48 7.74
N SER A 132 3.16 -11.28 7.95
CA SER A 132 2.52 -11.46 9.26
C SER A 132 2.62 -12.91 9.77
N SER A 133 2.42 -13.89 8.90
CA SER A 133 2.51 -15.31 9.24
C SER A 133 3.94 -15.72 9.62
N ASP A 134 4.94 -15.19 8.92
CA ASP A 134 6.36 -15.39 9.21
C ASP A 134 6.75 -14.74 10.55
N LEU A 135 6.27 -13.53 10.83
CA LEU A 135 6.50 -12.83 12.10
C LEU A 135 5.84 -13.53 13.30
N ARG A 136 4.65 -14.12 13.09
CA ARG A 136 3.99 -14.93 14.12
C ARG A 136 4.71 -16.26 14.38
N GLY A 137 5.59 -16.68 13.47
CA GLY A 137 6.30 -17.95 13.57
C GLY A 137 5.39 -19.17 13.32
N ASP A 138 4.29 -19.00 12.59
CA ASP A 138 3.27 -20.04 12.35
C ASP A 138 3.71 -21.07 11.28
N GLY A 139 4.96 -20.97 10.82
CA GLY A 139 5.60 -21.95 9.94
C GLY A 139 5.70 -23.31 10.62
N LYS A 140 5.00 -24.31 10.07
CA LYS A 140 5.09 -25.73 10.42
C LYS A 140 6.53 -26.25 10.33
N SER A 141 7.31 -26.05 11.38
CA SER A 141 8.57 -26.72 11.63
C SER A 141 8.52 -27.22 13.07
N GLY A 142 8.05 -28.46 13.22
CA GLY A 142 8.19 -29.20 14.45
C GLY A 142 9.67 -29.33 14.78
N ILE A 143 10.09 -28.58 15.80
CA ILE A 143 11.09 -28.87 16.84
C ILE A 143 11.25 -27.52 17.55
N VAL A 144 10.76 -27.45 18.78
CA VAL A 144 10.94 -26.32 19.69
C VAL A 144 12.40 -26.33 20.18
N THR A 145 13.32 -26.00 19.29
CA THR A 145 14.66 -25.50 19.66
C THR A 145 14.58 -23.99 19.59
N GLY A 146 14.93 -23.34 20.70
CA GLY A 146 14.62 -21.94 20.97
C GLY A 146 14.87 -20.98 19.80
N GLY A 147 13.81 -20.30 19.38
CA GLY A 147 13.81 -18.86 19.18
C GLY A 147 14.61 -18.29 18.01
N SER A 148 14.82 -19.02 16.92
CA SER A 148 15.25 -18.41 15.65
C SER A 148 14.02 -18.11 14.81
N LEU A 149 13.42 -16.94 14.99
CA LEU A 149 12.54 -16.36 13.98
C LEU A 149 13.35 -16.29 12.68
N ASN A 150 12.87 -16.96 11.63
CA ASN A 150 13.53 -16.95 10.33
C ASN A 150 13.37 -15.55 9.72
N TYR A 151 14.30 -14.63 10.03
CA TYR A 151 14.40 -13.31 9.42
C TYR A 151 14.87 -13.44 7.97
N ASN A 152 14.05 -14.04 7.10
CA ASN A 152 14.31 -14.00 5.67
C ASN A 152 14.05 -12.58 5.17
N ALA A 153 15.15 -11.80 5.07
CA ALA A 153 15.18 -10.47 4.46
C ALA A 153 14.54 -10.43 3.05
N ALA A 154 14.46 -11.58 2.38
CA ALA A 154 13.83 -11.75 1.07
C ALA A 154 12.33 -11.39 1.03
N GLN A 155 11.59 -11.49 2.15
CA GLN A 155 10.16 -11.16 2.17
C GLN A 155 9.91 -9.65 2.28
N TRP A 156 10.71 -8.97 3.10
CA TRP A 156 10.68 -7.51 3.27
C TRP A 156 11.08 -6.76 2.00
N GLN A 157 11.88 -7.39 1.14
CA GLN A 157 12.23 -6.86 -0.18
C GLN A 157 11.06 -6.86 -1.17
N LYS A 158 9.94 -7.54 -0.88
CA LYS A 158 8.75 -7.57 -1.75
C LYS A 158 7.85 -6.34 -1.59
N LEU A 159 7.88 -5.67 -0.44
CA LEU A 159 7.03 -4.49 -0.16
C LEU A 159 7.43 -3.23 -0.95
N PRO A 160 8.73 -2.86 -1.08
CA PRO A 160 9.10 -1.64 -1.80
C PRO A 160 8.61 -1.62 -3.26
N PRO A 161 8.73 -2.72 -4.04
CA PRO A 161 8.16 -2.78 -5.40
C PRO A 161 6.64 -2.60 -5.41
N ILE A 162 5.90 -3.20 -4.47
CA ILE A 162 4.44 -3.09 -4.40
C ILE A 162 4.03 -1.66 -4.05
N ARG A 163 4.69 -1.05 -3.06
CA ARG A 163 4.43 0.34 -2.67
C ARG A 163 4.71 1.29 -3.82
N ARG A 164 5.82 1.06 -4.55
CA ARG A 164 6.14 1.83 -5.75
C ARG A 164 5.03 1.69 -6.79
N ALA A 165 4.58 0.47 -7.08
CA ALA A 165 3.51 0.21 -8.03
C ALA A 165 2.17 0.86 -7.61
N ILE A 166 1.86 0.91 -6.31
CA ILE A 166 0.66 1.57 -5.78
C ILE A 166 0.76 3.08 -5.90
N LYS A 167 1.92 3.68 -5.58
CA LYS A 167 2.14 5.13 -5.74
C LYS A 167 2.13 5.56 -7.21
N GLU A 168 2.75 4.77 -8.08
CA GLU A 168 2.70 4.97 -9.53
C GLU A 168 1.24 4.91 -10.01
N PHE A 169 0.47 3.92 -9.55
CA PHE A 169 -0.94 3.82 -9.89
C PHE A 169 -1.82 4.93 -9.30
N GLU A 170 -1.52 5.42 -8.09
CA GLU A 170 -2.18 6.59 -7.49
C GLU A 170 -1.96 7.83 -8.36
N GLN A 171 -0.72 8.05 -8.78
CA GLN A 171 -0.36 9.14 -9.67
C GLN A 171 -1.06 9.00 -11.02
N ASP A 172 -1.04 7.81 -11.63
CA ASP A 172 -1.76 7.53 -12.89
C ASP A 172 -3.25 7.87 -12.79
N ALA A 173 -3.92 7.42 -11.71
CA ALA A 173 -5.34 7.66 -11.49
C ALA A 173 -5.65 9.14 -11.23
N ARG A 174 -4.76 9.85 -10.51
CA ARG A 174 -4.87 11.29 -10.28
C ARG A 174 -4.73 12.07 -11.58
N GLU A 175 -3.71 11.78 -12.38
CA GLU A 175 -3.48 12.43 -13.67
C GLU A 175 -4.64 12.17 -14.63
N ALA A 176 -5.18 10.95 -14.67
CA ALA A 176 -6.35 10.64 -15.49
C ALA A 176 -7.62 11.36 -15.00
N SER A 177 -7.80 11.52 -13.69
CA SER A 177 -8.93 12.31 -13.15
C SER A 177 -8.79 13.79 -13.47
N GLU A 178 -7.57 14.33 -13.38
CA GLU A 178 -7.27 15.71 -13.74
C GLU A 178 -7.49 15.96 -15.23
N ALA A 179 -7.08 15.02 -16.08
CA ALA A 179 -7.31 15.08 -17.52
C ALA A 179 -8.80 15.07 -17.88
N LEU A 180 -9.62 14.25 -17.18
CA LEU A 180 -11.08 14.25 -17.36
C LEU A 180 -11.72 15.56 -16.88
N ASN A 181 -11.25 16.12 -15.76
CA ASN A 181 -11.74 17.41 -15.26
C ASN A 181 -11.37 18.56 -16.19
N ALA A 182 -10.16 18.56 -16.75
CA ALA A 182 -9.74 19.54 -17.76
C ALA A 182 -10.49 19.35 -19.08
N ALA A 183 -10.85 18.13 -19.44
CA ALA A 183 -11.66 17.83 -20.63
C ALA A 183 -13.08 18.42 -20.51
N MET A 184 -13.69 18.36 -19.33
CA MET A 184 -15.04 18.91 -19.09
C MET A 184 -15.10 20.44 -19.25
N THR A 185 -13.99 21.16 -19.01
CA THR A 185 -13.94 22.62 -19.21
C THR A 185 -13.59 23.02 -20.65
N THR A 186 -13.17 22.07 -21.48
CA THR A 186 -12.74 22.32 -22.86
C THR A 186 -13.95 22.27 -23.80
N THR A 187 -14.32 23.42 -24.36
CA THR A 187 -15.40 23.50 -25.35
C THR A 187 -15.02 22.81 -26.67
N ASN A 188 -15.98 22.12 -27.28
CA ASN A 188 -15.81 21.39 -28.54
C ASN A 188 -14.66 20.37 -28.52
N LEU A 189 -14.47 19.63 -27.43
CA LEU A 189 -13.42 18.62 -27.30
C LEU A 189 -13.54 17.50 -28.36
N VAL A 190 -14.77 17.02 -28.58
CA VAL A 190 -15.05 15.89 -29.47
C VAL A 190 -15.18 16.35 -30.93
N PRO A 191 -14.49 15.69 -31.88
CA PRO A 191 -14.57 16.03 -33.30
C PRO A 191 -16.02 16.00 -33.79
N THR A 192 -16.42 16.99 -34.59
CA THR A 192 -17.73 16.96 -35.27
C THR A 192 -17.69 15.92 -36.40
N PRO A 193 -18.66 15.00 -36.50
CA PRO A 193 -18.77 14.10 -37.65
C PRO A 193 -18.88 14.90 -38.95
N MET A 194 -18.23 14.44 -40.02
CA MET A 194 -18.17 15.18 -41.30
C MET A 194 -19.51 15.25 -42.03
N ASP A 195 -20.43 14.33 -41.75
CA ASP A 195 -21.65 14.15 -42.54
C ASP A 195 -22.88 14.81 -41.88
N VAL A 196 -22.69 15.50 -40.75
CA VAL A 196 -23.78 16.08 -39.96
C VAL A 196 -23.51 17.57 -39.69
N VAL A 197 -24.42 18.41 -40.17
CA VAL A 197 -24.52 19.81 -39.74
C VAL A 197 -25.42 19.82 -38.51
N PHE A 198 -24.87 20.26 -37.38
CA PHE A 198 -25.64 20.43 -36.15
C PHE A 198 -26.26 21.83 -36.14
N ASP A 199 -27.55 21.91 -35.85
CA ASP A 199 -28.16 23.16 -35.39
C ASP A 199 -27.57 23.53 -34.02
N GLU A 200 -27.65 24.82 -33.65
CA GLU A 200 -27.09 25.33 -32.39
C GLU A 200 -27.59 24.54 -31.16
N LYS A 201 -28.89 24.19 -31.14
CA LYS A 201 -29.48 23.35 -30.09
C LYS A 201 -28.93 21.92 -30.07
N ALA A 202 -28.76 21.30 -31.24
CA ALA A 202 -28.22 19.94 -31.32
C ALA A 202 -26.74 19.87 -30.95
N ALA A 203 -25.98 20.95 -31.20
CA ALA A 203 -24.60 21.08 -30.75
C ALA A 203 -24.51 21.24 -29.22
N GLU A 204 -25.46 21.94 -28.60
CA GLU A 204 -25.58 22.09 -27.14
C GLU A 204 -25.92 20.74 -26.48
N GLU A 205 -26.98 20.05 -26.92
CA GLU A 205 -27.37 18.72 -26.42
C GLU A 205 -26.22 17.70 -26.51
N ARG A 206 -25.43 17.76 -27.59
CA ARG A 206 -24.26 16.91 -27.78
C ARG A 206 -23.13 17.24 -26.81
N ASN A 207 -22.88 18.52 -26.55
CA ASN A 207 -21.87 18.94 -25.57
C ASN A 207 -22.27 18.54 -24.15
N ASP A 208 -23.56 18.60 -23.83
CA ASP A 208 -24.10 18.10 -22.56
C ASP A 208 -23.89 16.58 -22.43
N ALA A 209 -24.21 15.81 -23.48
CA ALA A 209 -23.98 14.37 -23.51
C ALA A 209 -22.48 14.01 -23.34
N VAL A 210 -21.57 14.75 -23.97
CA VAL A 210 -20.12 14.59 -23.78
C VAL A 210 -19.74 14.85 -22.33
N THR A 211 -20.25 15.93 -21.75
CA THR A 211 -19.97 16.33 -20.37
C THR A 211 -20.48 15.28 -19.38
N ASP A 212 -21.66 14.72 -19.61
CA ASP A 212 -22.23 13.65 -18.79
C ASP A 212 -21.39 12.37 -18.83
N VAL A 213 -20.93 11.96 -20.02
CA VAL A 213 -20.02 10.81 -20.18
C VAL A 213 -18.71 11.07 -19.43
N LEU A 214 -18.09 12.22 -19.62
CA LEU A 214 -16.84 12.59 -18.92
C LEU A 214 -17.04 12.63 -17.40
N ALA A 215 -18.13 13.23 -16.91
CA ALA A 215 -18.44 13.32 -15.49
C ALA A 215 -18.68 11.93 -14.87
N SER A 216 -19.35 11.03 -15.59
CA SER A 216 -19.55 9.65 -15.15
C SER A 216 -18.22 8.92 -14.95
N HIS A 217 -17.32 8.98 -15.95
CA HIS A 217 -16.00 8.35 -15.85
C HIS A 217 -15.08 9.02 -14.83
N ALA A 218 -15.17 10.35 -14.66
CA ALA A 218 -14.42 11.08 -13.64
C ALA A 218 -14.81 10.63 -12.23
N ARG A 219 -16.12 10.45 -11.95
CA ARG A 219 -16.59 9.92 -10.66
C ARG A 219 -16.09 8.50 -10.41
N ARG A 220 -16.15 7.61 -11.41
CA ARG A 220 -15.62 6.24 -11.28
C ARG A 220 -14.13 6.24 -10.97
N LEU A 221 -13.35 7.07 -11.66
CA LEU A 221 -11.92 7.16 -11.45
C LEU A 221 -11.55 7.80 -10.09
N ALA A 222 -12.32 8.79 -9.64
CA ALA A 222 -12.18 9.35 -8.29
C ALA A 222 -12.45 8.30 -7.20
N ALA A 223 -13.45 7.42 -7.41
CA ALA A 223 -13.70 6.30 -6.50
C ALA A 223 -12.52 5.32 -6.45
N VAL A 224 -11.94 4.97 -7.61
CA VAL A 224 -10.71 4.16 -7.67
C VAL A 224 -9.56 4.85 -6.94
N GLY A 225 -9.37 6.16 -7.15
CA GLY A 225 -8.36 6.95 -6.44
C GLY A 225 -8.52 6.91 -4.92
N GLY A 226 -9.76 6.94 -4.42
CA GLY A 226 -10.07 6.74 -3.00
C GLY A 226 -9.61 5.37 -2.48
N LEU A 227 -9.94 4.29 -3.21
CA LEU A 227 -9.53 2.93 -2.85
C LEU A 227 -8.01 2.73 -2.86
N VAL A 228 -7.29 3.43 -3.74
CA VAL A 228 -5.82 3.40 -3.79
C VAL A 228 -5.20 4.07 -2.57
N ARG A 229 -5.75 5.22 -2.15
CA ARG A 229 -5.28 5.93 -0.96
C ARG A 229 -5.53 5.13 0.31
N GLU A 230 -6.70 4.51 0.42
CA GLU A 230 -7.02 3.56 1.50
C GLU A 230 -5.98 2.43 1.54
N LEU A 231 -5.74 1.76 0.40
CA LEU A 231 -4.75 0.69 0.32
C LEU A 231 -3.33 1.14 0.67
N SER A 232 -2.93 2.36 0.28
CA SER A 232 -1.63 2.91 0.66
C SER A 232 -1.54 3.15 2.17
N ALA A 233 -2.57 3.71 2.78
CA ALA A 233 -2.63 3.96 4.22
C ALA A 233 -2.61 2.65 5.02
N ASP A 234 -3.33 1.62 4.56
CA ASP A 234 -3.31 0.28 5.14
C ASP A 234 -1.91 -0.33 5.12
N LEU A 235 -1.18 -0.20 4.01
CA LEU A 235 0.18 -0.71 3.88
C LEU A 235 1.20 0.05 4.74
N ASP A 236 1.06 1.37 4.84
CA ASP A 236 1.93 2.17 5.71
C ASP A 236 1.68 1.82 7.19
N SER A 237 0.42 1.60 7.58
CA SER A 237 0.04 1.14 8.93
C SER A 237 0.57 -0.27 9.24
N ALA A 238 0.43 -1.21 8.29
CA ALA A 238 0.98 -2.56 8.43
C ALA A 238 2.51 -2.54 8.60
N ARG A 239 3.19 -1.64 7.87
CA ARG A 239 4.63 -1.44 8.00
C ARG A 239 5.02 -0.90 9.37
N GLU A 240 4.32 0.11 9.87
CA GLU A 240 4.61 0.68 11.19
C GLU A 240 4.48 -0.40 12.27
N LEU A 241 3.40 -1.19 12.22
CA LEU A 241 3.20 -2.33 13.13
C LEU A 241 4.36 -3.33 13.07
N TRP A 242 4.85 -3.63 11.87
CA TRP A 242 5.97 -4.53 11.67
C TRP A 242 7.31 -3.98 12.16
N GLU A 243 7.58 -2.69 11.94
CA GLU A 243 8.77 -2.04 12.47
C GLU A 243 8.79 -2.09 14.00
N LEU A 244 7.63 -1.87 14.63
CA LEU A 244 7.45 -2.04 16.08
C LEU A 244 7.71 -3.48 16.55
N GLN A 245 7.20 -4.48 15.83
CA GLN A 245 7.45 -5.89 16.16
C GLN A 245 8.94 -6.24 16.04
N LEU A 246 9.61 -5.78 14.98
CA LEU A 246 11.03 -6.01 14.76
C LEU A 246 11.89 -5.34 15.85
N ASP A 247 11.51 -4.14 16.28
CA ASP A 247 12.20 -3.45 17.38
C ASP A 247 11.98 -4.16 18.72
N GLY A 248 10.81 -4.76 18.94
CA GLY A 248 10.55 -5.65 20.07
C GLY A 248 11.49 -6.87 20.09
N ASP A 249 11.71 -7.50 18.93
CA ASP A 249 12.63 -8.63 18.78
C ASP A 249 14.10 -8.25 18.93
N ARG A 250 14.50 -7.11 18.35
CA ARG A 250 15.85 -6.55 18.56
C ARG A 250 16.07 -6.28 20.04
N ASN A 251 15.09 -5.72 20.74
CA ASN A 251 15.16 -5.49 22.17
C ASN A 251 15.32 -6.82 22.94
N ARG A 252 14.59 -7.88 22.56
CA ARG A 252 14.77 -9.21 23.15
C ARG A 252 16.17 -9.76 22.92
N THR A 253 16.73 -9.58 21.73
CA THR A 253 18.09 -10.02 21.39
C THR A 253 19.14 -9.23 22.18
N VAL A 254 18.99 -7.92 22.28
CA VAL A 254 19.86 -7.06 23.11
C VAL A 254 19.80 -7.50 24.57
N GLN A 255 18.61 -7.79 25.09
CA GLN A 255 18.46 -8.34 26.43
C GLN A 255 19.17 -9.69 26.58
N MET A 256 19.05 -10.61 25.61
CA MET A 256 19.76 -11.88 25.64
C MET A 256 21.29 -11.69 25.62
N ASN A 257 21.81 -10.81 24.76
CA ASN A 257 23.24 -10.51 24.70
C ASN A 257 23.74 -9.90 26.02
N PHE A 258 22.97 -8.96 26.59
CA PHE A 258 23.28 -8.40 27.90
C PHE A 258 23.28 -9.47 29.01
N ARG A 259 22.32 -10.40 28.99
CA ARG A 259 22.35 -11.54 29.93
C ARG A 259 23.60 -12.40 29.74
N ALA A 260 24.04 -12.63 28.50
CA ALA A 260 25.28 -13.37 28.25
C ALA A 260 26.53 -12.61 28.75
N THR A 261 26.60 -11.28 28.59
CA THR A 261 27.75 -10.50 29.08
C THR A 261 27.80 -10.44 30.61
N VAL A 262 26.67 -10.29 31.28
CA VAL A 262 26.59 -10.39 32.76
C VAL A 262 27.06 -11.78 33.23
N PHE A 263 26.87 -12.82 32.41
CA PHE A 263 27.18 -14.21 32.76
C PHE A 263 28.68 -14.40 32.66
N ALA A 264 29.24 -13.98 31.53
CA ALA A 264 30.68 -13.94 31.31
C ALA A 264 31.39 -13.12 32.39
N LEU A 265 30.84 -11.96 32.78
CA LEU A 265 31.41 -11.13 33.85
C LEU A 265 31.39 -11.87 35.20
N SER A 266 30.29 -12.54 35.53
CA SER A 266 30.17 -13.31 36.78
C SER A 266 31.11 -14.52 36.80
N ALA A 267 31.30 -15.16 35.65
CA ALA A 267 32.29 -16.23 35.47
C ALA A 267 33.74 -15.70 35.57
N ALA A 268 34.03 -14.51 35.04
CA ALA A 268 35.34 -13.88 35.14
C ALA A 268 35.72 -13.57 36.61
N VAL A 269 34.76 -13.10 37.41
CA VAL A 269 34.97 -12.88 38.87
C VAL A 269 35.29 -14.21 39.58
N ALA A 270 34.69 -15.32 39.14
CA ALA A 270 34.99 -16.65 39.67
C ALA A 270 36.38 -17.16 39.25
N ALA A 271 36.83 -16.80 38.05
CA ALA A 271 38.07 -17.27 37.47
C ALA A 271 39.33 -16.68 38.15
N VAL A 272 39.26 -15.48 38.74
CA VAL A 272 40.40 -14.84 39.40
C VAL A 272 40.95 -15.66 40.59
N PRO A 273 40.16 -16.00 41.62
CA PRO A 273 40.65 -16.81 42.74
C PRO A 273 40.96 -18.25 42.32
N ALA A 274 40.22 -18.82 41.36
CA ALA A 274 40.51 -20.14 40.81
C ALA A 274 41.87 -20.17 40.09
N GLY A 275 42.19 -19.11 39.34
CA GLY A 275 43.48 -18.93 38.67
C GLY A 275 44.63 -18.82 39.67
N LEU A 276 44.48 -18.03 40.73
CA LEU A 276 45.48 -17.94 41.81
C LEU A 276 45.72 -19.29 42.50
N GLY A 277 44.66 -20.08 42.70
CA GLY A 277 44.77 -21.44 43.26
C GLY A 277 45.34 -22.49 42.29
N GLY A 278 45.24 -22.26 40.98
CA GLY A 278 45.83 -23.12 39.95
C GLY A 278 47.28 -22.78 39.60
N MET A 279 47.82 -21.65 40.11
CA MET A 279 49.21 -21.30 39.94
C MET A 279 50.09 -22.14 40.87
N ASN A 280 51.22 -22.61 40.33
CA ASN A 280 52.23 -23.38 41.05
C ASN A 280 53.10 -22.47 41.95
N MET A 281 52.47 -21.74 42.86
CA MET A 281 53.13 -20.97 43.91
C MET A 281 52.91 -21.70 45.24
N PRO A 282 53.92 -21.84 46.12
CA PRO A 282 53.76 -22.53 47.39
C PRO A 282 52.86 -21.71 48.33
N HIS A 283 51.57 -22.03 48.38
CA HIS A 283 50.57 -21.27 49.16
C HIS A 283 50.17 -21.92 50.50
N GLY A 284 50.86 -23.00 50.93
CA GLY A 284 50.62 -23.63 52.24
C GLY A 284 49.25 -24.30 52.40
N LEU A 285 48.39 -24.22 51.37
CA LEU A 285 47.07 -24.83 51.27
C LEU A 285 47.11 -26.22 50.60
N GLU A 286 48.27 -26.62 50.07
CA GLU A 286 48.51 -27.89 49.37
C GLU A 286 48.41 -29.11 50.30
N THR A 287 48.71 -28.93 51.59
CA THR A 287 48.62 -29.98 52.64
C THR A 287 47.29 -29.94 53.39
N ALA A 288 46.33 -29.09 52.98
CA ALA A 288 45.06 -28.94 53.68
C ALA A 288 44.11 -30.13 53.43
N PRO A 289 43.21 -30.44 54.38
CA PRO A 289 42.20 -31.49 54.20
C PRO A 289 41.29 -31.22 52.99
N ILE A 290 40.80 -32.30 52.35
CA ILE A 290 39.90 -32.24 51.18
C ILE A 290 38.68 -31.30 51.38
N GLY A 291 38.22 -31.11 52.61
CA GLY A 291 37.11 -30.22 52.95
C GLY A 291 37.38 -28.73 52.70
N VAL A 292 38.64 -28.27 52.80
CA VAL A 292 39.03 -26.87 52.54
C VAL A 292 38.97 -26.55 51.05
N PHE A 293 39.30 -27.51 50.20
CA PHE A 293 39.14 -27.37 48.75
C PHE A 293 37.66 -27.16 48.36
N TRP A 294 36.77 -28.01 48.87
CA TRP A 294 35.34 -27.91 48.57
C TRP A 294 34.69 -26.64 49.14
N SER A 295 35.16 -26.13 50.28
CA SER A 295 34.66 -24.86 50.84
C SER A 295 35.08 -23.65 50.00
N VAL A 296 36.31 -23.62 49.49
CA VAL A 296 36.79 -22.56 48.59
C VAL A 296 36.07 -22.65 47.23
N ALA A 297 35.97 -23.84 46.64
CA ALA A 297 35.25 -24.05 45.39
C ALA A 297 33.77 -23.68 45.50
N GLY A 298 33.11 -24.08 46.60
CA GLY A 298 31.74 -23.69 46.91
C GLY A 298 31.59 -22.18 47.12
N GLY A 299 32.55 -21.55 47.82
CA GLY A 299 32.58 -20.10 48.03
C GLY A 299 32.70 -19.30 46.74
N ILE A 300 33.53 -19.75 45.80
CA ILE A 300 33.68 -19.15 44.47
C ILE A 300 32.37 -19.27 43.67
N LEU A 301 31.72 -20.43 43.68
CA LEU A 301 30.44 -20.65 43.02
C LEU A 301 29.32 -19.78 43.60
N ILE A 302 29.21 -19.72 44.93
CA ILE A 302 28.22 -18.88 45.63
C ILE A 302 28.49 -17.40 45.34
N GLY A 303 29.76 -16.97 45.40
CA GLY A 303 30.17 -15.60 45.10
C GLY A 303 29.83 -15.18 43.66
N SER A 304 30.16 -16.03 42.68
CA SER A 304 29.83 -15.81 41.27
C SER A 304 28.32 -15.70 41.04
N THR A 305 27.55 -16.61 41.64
CA THR A 305 26.07 -16.61 41.56
C THR A 305 25.48 -15.37 42.24
N ALA A 306 26.06 -14.92 43.36
CA ALA A 306 25.64 -13.71 44.07
C ALA A 306 25.88 -12.43 43.23
N VAL A 307 27.02 -12.35 42.53
CA VAL A 307 27.32 -11.23 41.61
C VAL A 307 26.33 -11.19 40.45
N TRP A 308 26.09 -12.34 39.80
CA TRP A 308 25.06 -12.48 38.76
C TRP A 308 23.68 -12.03 39.25
N TYR A 309 23.27 -12.52 40.42
CA TYR A 309 21.97 -12.21 41.02
C TYR A 309 21.83 -10.73 41.39
N ALA A 310 22.87 -10.12 41.95
CA ALA A 310 22.88 -8.69 42.28
C ALA A 310 22.71 -7.82 41.04
N PHE A 311 23.40 -8.17 39.94
CA PHE A 311 23.29 -7.45 38.67
C PHE A 311 21.89 -7.59 38.04
N MET A 312 21.36 -8.82 38.03
CA MET A 312 20.00 -9.09 37.53
C MET A 312 18.92 -8.40 38.35
N ARG A 313 19.06 -8.35 39.68
CA ARG A 313 18.12 -7.65 40.57
C ARG A 313 18.11 -6.15 40.30
N ARG A 314 19.29 -5.56 40.06
CA ARG A 314 19.41 -4.13 39.74
C ARG A 314 18.80 -3.82 38.37
N PHE A 315 18.98 -4.71 37.40
CA PHE A 315 18.38 -4.57 36.09
C PHE A 315 16.85 -4.72 36.12
N ARG A 316 16.30 -5.69 36.87
CA ARG A 316 14.85 -5.83 37.06
C ARG A 316 14.21 -4.55 37.60
N LYS A 317 14.82 -3.95 38.63
CA LYS A 317 14.34 -2.67 39.18
C LYS A 317 14.41 -1.52 38.17
N ALA A 318 15.44 -1.49 37.32
CA ALA A 318 15.54 -0.49 36.25
C ALA A 318 14.49 -0.72 35.15
N GLY A 319 14.18 -1.99 34.83
CA GLY A 319 13.12 -2.37 33.89
C GLY A 319 11.71 -2.09 34.40
N GLU A 320 11.47 -2.23 35.71
CA GLU A 320 10.16 -1.92 36.34
C GLU A 320 9.76 -0.45 36.13
N LEU A 321 10.73 0.48 36.17
CA LEU A 321 10.52 1.92 35.92
C LEU A 321 10.14 2.22 34.47
N THR A 322 10.76 1.55 33.50
CA THR A 322 10.43 1.73 32.08
C THR A 322 9.13 1.03 31.71
N SER A 323 8.83 -0.14 32.29
CA SER A 323 7.54 -0.80 32.10
C SER A 323 6.38 -0.04 32.74
N ALA A 324 6.59 0.64 33.87
CA ALA A 324 5.57 1.47 34.49
C ALA A 324 5.16 2.64 33.57
N ARG A 325 6.14 3.31 32.95
CA ARG A 325 5.88 4.37 31.96
C ARG A 325 5.22 3.86 30.69
N ALA A 326 5.60 2.67 30.22
CA ALA A 326 4.92 2.03 29.09
C ALA A 326 3.47 1.68 29.41
N GLY A 327 3.19 1.24 30.66
CA GLY A 327 1.84 1.00 31.15
C GLY A 327 0.99 2.26 31.25
N GLU A 328 1.58 3.39 31.65
CA GLU A 328 0.92 4.70 31.66
C GLU A 328 0.60 5.21 30.25
N LEU A 329 1.49 4.99 29.27
CA LEU A 329 1.21 5.32 27.87
C LEU A 329 0.13 4.42 27.27
N ALA A 330 0.14 3.13 27.59
CA ALA A 330 -0.90 2.19 27.15
C ALA A 330 -2.27 2.53 27.77
N SER A 331 -2.31 2.93 29.04
CA SER A 331 -3.56 3.36 29.67
C SER A 331 -4.06 4.71 29.11
N MET A 332 -3.16 5.63 28.77
CA MET A 332 -3.53 6.86 28.05
C MET A 332 -4.10 6.58 26.65
N GLN A 333 -3.47 5.70 25.87
CA GLN A 333 -3.99 5.30 24.56
C GLN A 333 -5.34 4.59 24.67
N TYR A 334 -5.53 3.76 25.69
CA TYR A 334 -6.82 3.12 25.97
C TYR A 334 -7.91 4.15 26.32
N ILE A 335 -7.58 5.12 27.17
CA ILE A 335 -8.51 6.21 27.52
C ILE A 335 -8.85 7.08 26.30
N LEU A 336 -7.87 7.35 25.43
CA LEU A 336 -8.06 8.13 24.19
C LEU A 336 -8.84 7.35 23.13
N GLY A 337 -8.65 6.03 23.02
CA GLY A 337 -9.41 5.17 22.11
C GLY A 337 -10.87 4.96 22.55
N ASN A 338 -11.12 4.99 23.86
CA ASN A 338 -12.44 4.83 24.45
C ASN A 338 -13.09 6.17 24.82
N LEU A 339 -12.59 7.29 24.31
CA LEU A 339 -13.02 8.63 24.72
C LEU A 339 -14.50 8.89 24.39
N ASP A 340 -15.01 8.36 23.26
CA ASP A 340 -16.43 8.42 22.90
C ASP A 340 -17.32 7.57 23.81
N SER A 341 -16.81 6.45 24.34
CA SER A 341 -17.56 5.63 25.30
C SER A 341 -17.59 6.25 26.70
N LEU A 342 -16.52 6.95 27.08
CA LEU A 342 -16.47 7.76 28.29
C LEU A 342 -17.39 8.98 28.16
N ASP A 343 -17.40 9.67 27.02
CA ASP A 343 -18.23 10.85 26.79
C ASP A 343 -19.74 10.49 26.70
N ASN A 344 -20.09 9.35 26.11
CA ASN A 344 -21.46 8.81 26.18
C ASN A 344 -21.87 8.40 27.61
N ALA A 345 -20.94 7.93 28.43
CA ALA A 345 -21.21 7.64 29.84
C ALA A 345 -21.36 8.92 30.69
N PHE A 346 -20.69 10.02 30.32
CA PHE A 346 -20.80 11.30 31.01
C PHE A 346 -22.00 12.14 30.54
N SER A 347 -22.39 12.07 29.27
CA SER A 347 -23.55 12.79 28.72
C SER A 347 -24.91 12.23 29.19
N GLY A 348 -24.93 11.01 29.73
CA GLY A 348 -26.11 10.42 30.37
C GLY A 348 -26.30 10.75 31.85
N VAL A 349 -25.37 11.49 32.48
CA VAL A 349 -25.36 11.73 33.93
C VAL A 349 -25.46 13.23 34.24
N ASP A 350 -26.68 13.75 34.24
CA ASP A 350 -26.99 15.04 34.84
C ASP A 350 -26.92 14.93 36.37
N GLY A 351 -25.81 15.42 36.93
CA GLY A 351 -25.73 16.03 38.25
C GLY A 351 -26.26 15.22 39.44
N SER A 352 -25.50 14.25 39.95
CA SER A 352 -25.03 14.18 41.35
C SER A 352 -24.52 12.79 41.74
N SER A 353 -23.25 12.74 42.14
CA SER A 353 -22.50 11.60 42.72
C SER A 353 -22.23 10.39 41.80
N VAL A 354 -20.99 10.32 41.31
CA VAL A 354 -20.41 9.12 40.69
C VAL A 354 -19.92 8.18 41.79
N THR A 355 -20.62 7.07 42.02
CA THR A 355 -20.17 6.01 42.94
C THR A 355 -19.06 5.17 42.32
N ARG A 356 -18.04 4.85 43.12
CA ARG A 356 -16.86 4.05 42.71
C ARG A 356 -17.20 2.69 42.09
N GLU A 357 -18.39 2.18 42.39
CA GLU A 357 -18.91 0.89 41.92
C GLU A 357 -19.39 0.98 40.46
N ALA A 358 -20.07 2.05 40.07
CA ALA A 358 -20.48 2.29 38.67
C ALA A 358 -19.27 2.46 37.74
N LEU A 359 -18.22 3.14 38.21
CA LEU A 359 -16.96 3.29 37.47
C LEU A 359 -16.21 1.94 37.30
N ARG A 360 -16.33 1.03 38.27
CA ARG A 360 -15.67 -0.29 38.24
C ARG A 360 -16.39 -1.27 37.32
N ASP A 361 -17.72 -1.19 37.22
CA ASP A 361 -18.52 -2.09 36.38
C ASP A 361 -18.30 -1.82 34.89
N VAL A 362 -18.18 -0.54 34.51
CA VAL A 362 -17.87 -0.12 33.13
C VAL A 362 -16.44 -0.49 32.71
N MET A 363 -15.49 -0.57 33.65
CA MET A 363 -14.11 -1.00 33.37
C MET A 363 -13.95 -2.53 33.18
N ARG A 364 -14.99 -3.32 33.44
CA ARG A 364 -14.95 -4.79 33.33
C ARG A 364 -15.62 -5.34 32.06
N THR A 365 -16.39 -4.52 31.36
CA THR A 365 -16.91 -4.77 30.00
C THR A 365 -15.94 -4.22 28.97
#